data_AF-A0A6J3LJP4-F1
#
_entry.id   AF-A0A6J3LJP4-F1
#
_cell.length_a   1.000
_cell.length_b   1.000
_cell.length_c   1.000
_cell.angle_alpha   90.00
_cell.angle_beta   90.00
_cell.angle_gamma   90.00
#
_symmetry.space_group_name_H-M   'P 1'
#
loop_
_entity.id
_entity.type
_entity.pdbx_description
1 polymer ?
#
loop_
_entity_poly.entity_id
_entity_poly.type
_entity_poly.pdbx_seq_one_letter_code
_entity_poly.pdbx_strand_id
1 'polypeptide(L)'
;MPLRFRRFCPLPLPTHGSPLTPLMHVAGGSSYAVKSCVDLALPTILKQWWLWWLLLPGCFASWTKYIEEYDTIRVARCDVRCGGNYPDECMENCLASNYTKPGHCPDKASMSPFEAVCLIACVDDSRCPDLAKCCRHDCGVTCMHPVGLDNVTDLPVIPRNVQIRQQKNNLVFLTWYNSKAQRIDESTGIKGVRYLVEERHLLGPRYLESRSSPWIVRHVSSKSHATIRERLKTGHWYQFRVAAINANGSRGYSEPSKPFKTKDPRNPKEPQNLTLSDARLVDGKLRITLRWSKPASDVPITFYKVFWSRLVHGPTNDSILVYHRTVLKDKTCYELKNLELRCQYFLQVQAVALYGGRRLLSRKASKVFNSTDYMAYADLGRRSRRCERYHGDLHLRRMTCHCGEVKVRLVWPMNHDVKAYNVSWREASCSASKEKLISRRKKTWWKLVQVYTQSS
;
A
#
# COMPACT_ATOMS: atom_id res chain seq x y z
N MET A 1 -38.32 -19.04 -31.56
CA MET A 1 -38.84 -19.71 -30.34
C MET A 1 -38.00 -20.95 -30.09
N PRO A 2 -37.72 -21.43 -28.86
CA PRO A 2 -38.35 -21.15 -27.55
C PRO A 2 -37.40 -20.45 -26.53
N LEU A 3 -37.90 -19.53 -25.71
CA LEU A 3 -38.29 -19.62 -24.28
C LEU A 3 -37.15 -19.68 -23.24
N ARG A 4 -37.15 -18.64 -22.40
CA ARG A 4 -36.42 -18.44 -21.14
C ARG A 4 -36.85 -19.45 -20.07
N PHE A 5 -35.96 -19.77 -19.13
CA PHE A 5 -36.23 -19.65 -17.69
C PHE A 5 -34.94 -19.38 -16.89
N ARG A 6 -35.07 -18.47 -15.91
CA ARG A 6 -34.09 -18.11 -14.88
C ARG A 6 -34.02 -19.21 -13.80
N ARG A 7 -32.86 -19.40 -13.17
CA ARG A 7 -32.76 -19.62 -11.71
C ARG A 7 -31.55 -18.92 -11.12
N PHE A 8 -31.84 -18.15 -10.08
CA PHE A 8 -30.93 -17.51 -9.13
C PHE A 8 -30.27 -18.55 -8.23
N CYS A 9 -29.07 -18.24 -7.72
CA CYS A 9 -28.68 -18.62 -6.35
C CYS A 9 -27.73 -17.56 -5.75
N PRO A 10 -27.77 -17.36 -4.42
CA PRO A 10 -27.43 -16.11 -3.75
C PRO A 10 -26.06 -16.15 -3.04
N LEU A 11 -25.60 -14.96 -2.66
CA LEU A 11 -24.49 -14.68 -1.74
C LEU A 11 -24.71 -15.34 -0.36
N PRO A 12 -23.65 -15.80 0.33
CA PRO A 12 -23.76 -16.21 1.73
C PRO A 12 -23.68 -15.00 2.68
N LEU A 13 -24.72 -14.86 3.51
CA LEU A 13 -24.78 -14.03 4.71
C LEU A 13 -24.12 -14.79 5.90
N PRO A 14 -23.34 -14.14 6.77
CA PRO A 14 -22.97 -14.71 8.07
C PRO A 14 -24.08 -14.45 9.10
N THR A 15 -24.54 -15.52 9.76
CA THR A 15 -25.54 -15.53 10.83
C THR A 15 -24.92 -15.34 12.22
N HIS A 16 -25.65 -14.69 13.11
CA HIS A 16 -25.35 -14.52 14.55
C HIS A 16 -25.99 -15.66 15.39
N GLY A 17 -25.23 -16.22 16.36
CA GLY A 17 -25.63 -16.32 17.78
C GLY A 17 -26.22 -17.62 18.40
N SER A 18 -25.36 -18.38 19.12
CA SER A 18 -25.51 -18.90 20.53
C SER A 18 -26.52 -20.05 20.87
N PRO A 19 -26.41 -20.83 22.00
CA PRO A 19 -25.89 -20.45 23.35
C PRO A 19 -25.21 -21.52 24.28
N LEU A 20 -24.77 -21.04 25.48
CA LEU A 20 -24.40 -21.70 26.79
C LEU A 20 -23.00 -22.38 26.90
N THR A 21 -22.11 -22.21 27.89
CA THR A 21 -21.96 -21.57 29.25
C THR A 21 -20.48 -21.81 29.73
N PRO A 22 -19.96 -21.33 30.89
CA PRO A 22 -19.94 -19.98 31.47
C PRO A 22 -18.54 -19.51 32.02
N LEU A 23 -18.47 -18.21 32.35
CA LEU A 23 -17.72 -17.53 33.45
C LEU A 23 -16.18 -17.59 33.56
N MET A 24 -15.53 -16.43 33.42
CA MET A 24 -14.86 -15.76 34.54
C MET A 24 -14.67 -14.25 34.29
N HIS A 25 -14.80 -13.49 35.38
CA HIS A 25 -14.91 -12.04 35.54
C HIS A 25 -13.66 -11.22 35.12
N VAL A 26 -13.85 -9.94 34.75
CA VAL A 26 -13.72 -8.75 35.63
C VAL A 26 -13.78 -7.45 34.80
N ALA A 27 -14.55 -6.48 35.33
CA ALA A 27 -14.55 -5.01 35.24
C ALA A 27 -13.67 -4.31 34.20
N GLY A 28 -14.04 -3.16 33.62
CA GLY A 28 -15.07 -2.19 33.94
C GLY A 28 -14.86 -1.03 32.95
N GLY A 29 -15.95 -0.34 32.59
CA GLY A 29 -15.90 0.74 31.62
C GLY A 29 -15.12 1.96 32.13
N SER A 30 -14.59 2.73 31.19
CA SER A 30 -14.92 4.17 31.15
C SER A 30 -14.58 4.73 29.78
N SER A 31 -15.60 5.38 29.22
CA SER A 31 -15.56 6.38 28.16
C SER A 31 -14.49 7.45 28.41
N TYR A 32 -13.88 7.95 27.33
CA TYR A 32 -13.29 9.30 27.35
C TYR A 32 -13.67 10.07 26.09
N ALA A 33 -14.41 11.16 26.33
CA ALA A 33 -14.55 12.28 25.42
C ALA A 33 -13.23 13.09 25.40
N VAL A 34 -12.93 13.60 24.22
CA VAL A 34 -11.79 14.47 23.90
C VAL A 34 -12.04 15.89 24.44
N LYS A 35 -11.01 16.53 25.00
CA LYS A 35 -10.86 17.99 24.96
C LYS A 35 -9.39 18.41 24.89
N SER A 36 -9.21 19.52 24.20
CA SER A 36 -8.01 20.09 23.57
C SER A 36 -7.20 21.02 24.49
N CYS A 37 -6.06 21.46 23.94
CA CYS A 37 -5.25 22.67 24.19
C CYS A 37 -3.95 22.47 25.00
N VAL A 38 -2.81 23.12 24.74
CA VAL A 38 -2.25 24.02 23.68
C VAL A 38 -0.75 24.19 24.05
N ASP A 39 0.10 24.48 23.05
CA ASP A 39 1.46 25.07 23.02
C ASP A 39 2.60 24.64 23.97
N LEU A 40 3.78 24.35 23.39
CA LEU A 40 4.94 25.29 23.39
C LEU A 40 6.14 24.77 22.56
N ALA A 41 6.95 25.75 22.13
CA ALA A 41 8.04 25.80 21.17
C ALA A 41 9.14 24.70 21.19
N LEU A 42 9.71 24.45 20.00
CA LEU A 42 10.91 23.64 19.74
C LEU A 42 12.08 24.55 19.31
N PRO A 43 13.31 24.37 19.84
CA PRO A 43 14.50 24.95 19.26
C PRO A 43 15.03 24.09 18.11
N THR A 44 15.66 24.80 17.18
CA THR A 44 16.32 24.36 15.95
C THR A 44 17.58 23.52 16.20
N ILE A 45 17.93 22.74 15.17
CA ILE A 45 19.23 22.09 14.85
C ILE A 45 19.25 20.55 15.02
N LEU A 46 18.99 19.84 13.91
CA LEU A 46 19.97 18.94 13.26
C LEU A 46 19.37 18.35 11.97
N LYS A 47 19.59 19.10 10.87
CA LYS A 47 19.49 18.62 9.48
C LYS A 47 20.70 17.76 9.17
N GLN A 48 20.48 16.49 8.85
CA GLN A 48 21.19 15.80 7.77
C GLN A 48 20.47 14.47 7.50
N TRP A 49 20.39 14.05 6.24
CA TRP A 49 19.75 12.82 5.73
C TRP A 49 18.26 12.89 5.33
N TRP A 50 17.82 14.01 4.75
CA TRP A 50 16.48 14.19 4.14
C TRP A 50 16.56 14.61 2.66
N LEU A 51 17.19 13.81 1.80
CA LEU A 51 17.49 14.21 0.41
C LEU A 51 16.65 13.55 -0.70
N TRP A 52 15.63 12.74 -0.39
CA TRP A 52 14.83 12.07 -1.43
C TRP A 52 13.44 12.69 -1.68
N TRP A 53 13.07 13.74 -0.95
CA TRP A 53 11.84 14.53 -1.21
C TRP A 53 12.11 15.75 -2.11
N LEU A 54 13.38 16.08 -2.37
CA LEU A 54 13.79 17.20 -3.25
C LEU A 54 13.66 16.92 -4.75
N LEU A 55 13.18 15.73 -5.15
CA LEU A 55 12.89 15.37 -6.54
C LEU A 55 11.40 15.33 -6.88
N LEU A 56 10.53 15.78 -5.97
CA LEU A 56 9.18 16.23 -6.31
C LEU A 56 9.23 17.75 -6.48
N PRO A 57 8.65 18.31 -7.57
CA PRO A 57 8.40 19.75 -7.63
C PRO A 57 7.68 20.17 -6.33
N GLY A 58 8.19 21.22 -5.66
CA GLY A 58 7.80 21.63 -4.30
C GLY A 58 6.30 21.86 -4.05
N CYS A 59 5.46 21.83 -5.08
CA CYS A 59 4.00 21.90 -4.93
C CYS A 59 3.34 20.59 -4.47
N PHE A 60 4.00 19.42 -4.56
CA PHE A 60 3.36 18.12 -4.27
C PHE A 60 3.52 17.63 -2.81
N ALA A 61 4.52 18.12 -2.07
CA ALA A 61 4.92 17.51 -0.79
C ALA A 61 4.05 17.91 0.42
N SER A 62 3.45 19.10 0.43
CA SER A 62 2.57 19.55 1.54
C SER A 62 1.15 18.99 1.41
N TRP A 63 0.60 18.98 0.19
CA TRP A 63 -0.80 18.62 -0.07
C TRP A 63 -1.11 17.11 0.08
N THR A 64 -0.16 16.25 -0.29
CA THR A 64 -0.34 14.78 -0.25
C THR A 64 -0.43 14.21 1.17
N LYS A 65 0.10 14.92 2.18
CA LYS A 65 -0.03 14.57 3.60
C LYS A 65 -1.50 14.40 4.03
N TYR A 66 -2.40 15.21 3.47
CA TYR A 66 -3.80 15.25 3.91
C TYR A 66 -4.69 14.19 3.24
N ILE A 67 -4.24 13.59 2.13
CA ILE A 67 -5.02 12.62 1.35
C ILE A 67 -5.14 11.27 2.07
N GLU A 68 -4.29 10.98 3.05
CA GLU A 68 -4.41 9.77 3.88
C GLU A 68 -5.61 9.83 4.85
N GLU A 69 -6.04 11.03 5.25
CA GLU A 69 -7.07 11.25 6.27
C GLU A 69 -8.37 11.83 5.71
N TYR A 70 -8.29 12.60 4.62
CA TYR A 70 -9.41 13.32 4.04
C TYR A 70 -9.67 12.96 2.58
N ASP A 71 -10.91 13.13 2.15
CA ASP A 71 -11.34 12.97 0.76
C ASP A 71 -10.54 13.87 -0.21
N THR A 72 -10.20 13.32 -1.39
CA THR A 72 -9.30 13.96 -2.36
C THR A 72 -9.89 15.25 -2.93
N ILE A 73 -11.21 15.32 -3.14
CA ILE A 73 -11.89 16.53 -3.62
C ILE A 73 -11.89 17.59 -2.53
N ARG A 74 -12.10 17.22 -1.26
CA ARG A 74 -12.02 18.15 -0.12
C ARG A 74 -10.63 18.76 0.00
N VAL A 75 -9.60 17.92 -0.10
CA VAL A 75 -8.19 18.31 -0.03
C VAL A 75 -7.83 19.21 -1.21
N ALA A 76 -8.24 18.89 -2.44
CA ALA A 76 -8.03 19.76 -3.61
C ALA A 76 -8.73 21.13 -3.49
N ARG A 77 -9.97 21.16 -2.97
CA ARG A 77 -10.74 22.39 -2.75
C ARG A 77 -10.02 23.33 -1.78
N CYS A 78 -9.55 22.80 -0.65
CA CYS A 78 -8.85 23.60 0.35
C CYS A 78 -7.51 24.14 -0.17
N ASP A 79 -6.81 23.34 -0.94
CA ASP A 79 -5.58 23.75 -1.62
C ASP A 79 -5.81 24.84 -2.68
N VAL A 80 -6.92 24.80 -3.41
CA VAL A 80 -7.35 25.93 -4.25
C VAL A 80 -7.63 27.17 -3.39
N ARG A 81 -8.38 27.03 -2.31
CA ARG A 81 -8.82 28.14 -1.45
C ARG A 81 -7.64 28.84 -0.75
N CYS A 82 -6.65 28.08 -0.30
CA CYS A 82 -5.49 28.60 0.40
C CYS A 82 -4.38 29.12 -0.55
N GLY A 83 -4.38 28.74 -1.83
CA GLY A 83 -3.39 29.21 -2.81
C GLY A 83 -2.10 28.37 -2.82
N GLY A 84 -1.00 28.88 -3.38
CA GLY A 84 0.27 28.14 -3.51
C GLY A 84 1.31 28.37 -2.41
N ASN A 85 1.19 29.46 -1.64
CA ASN A 85 2.17 29.93 -0.65
C ASN A 85 1.48 30.20 0.71
N TYR A 86 0.86 29.18 1.31
CA TYR A 86 0.19 29.32 2.61
C TYR A 86 0.91 28.56 3.73
N PRO A 87 0.84 29.03 4.99
CA PRO A 87 1.23 28.24 6.15
C PRO A 87 0.24 27.09 6.35
N ASP A 88 0.72 25.90 6.75
CA ASP A 88 -0.09 24.68 6.96
C ASP A 88 -1.41 24.94 7.74
N GLU A 89 -1.42 25.97 8.60
CA GLU A 89 -2.59 26.51 9.29
C GLU A 89 -3.82 26.77 8.40
N CYS A 90 -3.67 27.37 7.21
CA CYS A 90 -4.82 27.61 6.32
C CYS A 90 -5.48 26.29 5.89
N MET A 91 -4.66 25.30 5.56
CA MET A 91 -5.14 23.99 5.10
C MET A 91 -5.82 23.24 6.23
N GLU A 92 -5.21 23.19 7.41
CA GLU A 92 -5.80 22.55 8.60
C GLU A 92 -7.13 23.22 8.98
N ASN A 93 -7.20 24.56 8.97
CA ASN A 93 -8.44 25.31 9.23
C ASN A 93 -9.51 25.04 8.16
N CYS A 94 -9.13 24.97 6.88
CA CYS A 94 -10.06 24.66 5.79
C CYS A 94 -10.58 23.21 5.87
N LEU A 95 -9.71 22.26 6.22
CA LEU A 95 -10.08 20.85 6.37
C LEU A 95 -10.92 20.61 7.63
N ALA A 96 -10.67 21.34 8.71
CA ALA A 96 -11.48 21.27 9.93
C ALA A 96 -12.86 21.93 9.77
N SER A 97 -12.99 22.89 8.84
CA SER A 97 -14.25 23.58 8.59
C SER A 97 -15.37 22.64 8.10
N ASN A 98 -16.59 22.89 8.60
CA ASN A 98 -17.79 22.26 8.07
C ASN A 98 -17.96 22.67 6.60
N TYR A 99 -18.10 21.68 5.73
CA TYR A 99 -18.29 21.90 4.31
C TYR A 99 -19.52 21.15 3.81
N THR A 100 -20.48 21.91 3.29
CA THR A 100 -21.60 21.37 2.55
C THR A 100 -21.17 21.18 1.11
N LYS A 101 -21.18 19.93 0.63
CA LYS A 101 -20.87 19.63 -0.77
C LYS A 101 -21.96 20.21 -1.69
N PRO A 102 -21.62 20.63 -2.92
CA PRO A 102 -22.57 21.22 -3.84
C PRO A 102 -23.65 20.23 -4.28
N GLY A 103 -24.76 20.77 -4.77
CA GLY A 103 -25.94 20.00 -5.18
C GLY A 103 -26.88 19.68 -4.01
N HIS A 104 -27.95 18.97 -4.33
CA HIS A 104 -29.04 18.66 -3.41
C HIS A 104 -29.15 17.16 -3.17
N CYS A 105 -29.70 16.78 -2.04
CA CYS A 105 -30.09 15.39 -1.82
C CYS A 105 -31.22 15.01 -2.79
N PRO A 106 -31.22 13.79 -3.34
CA PRO A 106 -32.29 13.33 -4.21
C PRO A 106 -33.64 13.30 -3.46
N ASP A 107 -34.74 13.47 -4.20
CA ASP A 107 -36.08 13.38 -3.63
C ASP A 107 -36.40 11.95 -3.20
N LYS A 108 -37.18 11.80 -2.12
CA LYS A 108 -37.53 10.48 -1.56
C LYS A 108 -38.12 9.52 -2.60
N ALA A 109 -38.94 10.02 -3.52
CA ALA A 109 -39.55 9.22 -4.58
C ALA A 109 -38.55 8.71 -5.64
N SER A 110 -37.38 9.34 -5.74
CA SER A 110 -36.32 8.95 -6.68
C SER A 110 -35.28 7.99 -6.08
N MET A 111 -35.36 7.72 -4.78
CA MET A 111 -34.37 6.90 -4.07
C MET A 111 -34.62 5.41 -4.33
N SER A 112 -33.55 4.66 -4.63
CA SER A 112 -33.64 3.20 -4.62
C SER A 112 -33.72 2.66 -3.19
N PRO A 113 -34.28 1.45 -2.98
CA PRO A 113 -34.31 0.82 -1.64
C PRO A 113 -32.92 0.65 -1.00
N PHE A 114 -31.86 0.54 -1.82
CA PHE A 114 -30.49 0.43 -1.35
C PHE A 114 -29.89 1.78 -0.93
N GLU A 115 -30.38 2.90 -1.47
CA GLU A 115 -29.94 4.24 -1.08
C GLU A 115 -30.66 4.71 0.19
N ALA A 116 -31.93 4.34 0.35
CA ALA A 116 -32.76 4.68 1.50
C ALA A 116 -32.74 3.62 2.64
N VAL A 117 -31.61 2.92 2.83
CA VAL A 117 -31.49 1.93 3.92
C VAL A 117 -31.57 2.63 5.28
N CYS A 118 -32.35 2.04 6.20
CA CYS A 118 -32.56 2.53 7.58
C CYS A 118 -31.32 2.34 8.47
N LEU A 119 -30.26 3.09 8.20
CA LEU A 119 -29.05 3.15 8.99
C LEU A 119 -28.49 4.58 9.04
N ILE A 120 -27.62 4.85 10.01
CA ILE A 120 -26.91 6.13 10.13
C ILE A 120 -25.47 5.91 9.65
N ALA A 121 -25.20 6.17 8.36
CA ALA A 121 -23.88 6.00 7.74
C ALA A 121 -23.01 7.26 7.79
N CYS A 122 -23.62 8.43 7.96
CA CYS A 122 -22.90 9.70 7.96
C CYS A 122 -23.57 10.71 8.90
N VAL A 123 -22.79 11.71 9.31
CA VAL A 123 -23.25 12.84 10.14
C VAL A 123 -23.25 14.13 9.33
N ASP A 124 -22.28 14.28 8.42
CA ASP A 124 -22.13 15.41 7.53
C ASP A 124 -21.55 14.95 6.17
N ASP A 125 -21.60 15.84 5.17
CA ASP A 125 -21.09 15.60 3.82
C ASP A 125 -19.61 15.21 3.79
N SER A 126 -18.84 15.60 4.81
CA SER A 126 -17.41 15.38 4.86
C SER A 126 -17.01 13.94 5.20
N ARG A 127 -17.95 13.16 5.74
CA ARG A 127 -17.82 11.71 5.96
C ARG A 127 -18.19 10.88 4.74
N CYS A 128 -18.79 11.48 3.72
CA CYS A 128 -19.14 10.81 2.49
C CYS A 128 -17.98 10.92 1.48
N PRO A 129 -17.71 9.87 0.67
CA PRO A 129 -16.66 9.90 -0.35
C PRO A 129 -17.05 10.74 -1.57
N ASP A 130 -16.04 11.19 -2.33
CA ASP A 130 -16.20 11.90 -3.61
C ASP A 130 -17.21 13.06 -3.49
N LEU A 131 -18.24 13.07 -4.35
CA LEU A 131 -19.29 14.10 -4.38
C LEU A 131 -20.48 13.77 -3.48
N ALA A 132 -20.52 12.58 -2.88
CA ALA A 132 -21.71 12.12 -2.18
C ALA A 132 -22.02 13.02 -0.98
N LYS A 133 -23.30 13.37 -0.84
CA LYS A 133 -23.85 14.18 0.26
C LYS A 133 -24.43 13.27 1.34
N CYS A 134 -24.41 13.73 2.57
CA CYS A 134 -25.03 13.06 3.69
C CYS A 134 -26.52 13.43 3.77
N CYS A 135 -27.38 12.52 3.32
CA CYS A 135 -28.79 12.78 3.10
C CYS A 135 -29.66 12.06 4.11
N ARG A 136 -30.56 12.82 4.76
CA ARG A 136 -31.54 12.29 5.71
C ARG A 136 -32.82 11.89 4.98
N HIS A 137 -33.32 10.70 5.31
CA HIS A 137 -34.59 10.17 4.82
C HIS A 137 -35.40 9.58 5.99
N ASP A 138 -36.52 8.91 5.70
CA ASP A 138 -37.57 8.60 6.68
C ASP A 138 -37.09 7.78 7.87
N CYS A 139 -36.12 6.88 7.65
CA CYS A 139 -35.65 5.95 8.68
C CYS A 139 -34.13 5.97 8.88
N GLY A 140 -33.38 6.81 8.16
CA GLY A 140 -31.91 6.80 8.21
C GLY A 140 -31.24 8.04 7.63
N VAL A 141 -29.91 8.00 7.64
CA VAL A 141 -29.03 9.03 7.08
C VAL A 141 -27.90 8.35 6.30
N THR A 142 -27.87 8.50 4.99
CA THR A 142 -26.96 7.77 4.10
C THR A 142 -26.26 8.68 3.11
N CYS A 143 -25.08 8.28 2.64
CA CYS A 143 -24.35 9.01 1.60
C CYS A 143 -25.01 8.77 0.23
N MET A 144 -25.44 9.83 -0.44
CA MET A 144 -26.13 9.76 -1.74
C MET A 144 -25.46 10.65 -2.78
N HIS A 145 -25.55 10.26 -4.05
CA HIS A 145 -25.10 11.12 -5.14
C HIS A 145 -25.99 12.37 -5.23
N PRO A 146 -25.40 13.57 -5.30
CA PRO A 146 -26.17 14.80 -5.36
C PRO A 146 -26.86 14.99 -6.71
N VAL A 147 -28.01 15.65 -6.69
CA VAL A 147 -28.73 16.12 -7.89
C VAL A 147 -28.52 17.63 -8.09
N GLY A 148 -28.67 18.08 -9.34
CA GLY A 148 -28.62 19.50 -9.68
C GLY A 148 -27.22 20.13 -9.71
N LEU A 149 -26.15 19.34 -9.73
CA LEU A 149 -24.77 19.85 -9.86
C LEU A 149 -24.53 20.67 -11.14
N ASP A 150 -25.20 20.33 -12.24
CA ASP A 150 -25.07 21.03 -13.52
C ASP A 150 -25.61 22.46 -13.48
N ASN A 151 -26.59 22.73 -12.61
CA ASN A 151 -27.23 24.04 -12.47
C ASN A 151 -26.42 25.03 -11.61
N VAL A 152 -25.39 24.55 -10.90
CA VAL A 152 -24.55 25.40 -10.05
C VAL A 152 -23.54 26.14 -10.92
N THR A 153 -23.70 27.45 -11.11
CA THR A 153 -22.87 28.27 -12.01
C THR A 153 -21.41 28.34 -11.58
N ASP A 154 -21.16 28.35 -10.26
CA ASP A 154 -19.85 28.65 -9.68
C ASP A 154 -18.95 27.41 -9.57
N LEU A 155 -19.33 26.29 -10.19
CA LEU A 155 -18.49 25.10 -10.27
C LEU A 155 -17.79 25.03 -11.63
N PRO A 156 -16.60 24.43 -11.71
CA PRO A 156 -15.91 24.23 -12.97
C PRO A 156 -16.56 23.10 -13.79
N VAL A 157 -16.50 23.21 -15.12
CA VAL A 157 -17.10 22.23 -16.05
C VAL A 157 -16.33 20.91 -16.00
N ILE A 158 -17.04 19.78 -16.07
CA ILE A 158 -16.41 18.46 -16.12
C ILE A 158 -15.54 18.36 -17.39
N PRO A 159 -14.22 18.05 -17.25
CA PRO A 159 -13.35 17.81 -18.39
C PRO A 159 -13.87 16.72 -19.31
N ARG A 160 -13.65 16.85 -20.62
CA ARG A 160 -14.06 15.87 -21.62
C ARG A 160 -12.88 15.41 -22.47
N ASN A 161 -13.07 14.26 -23.13
CA ASN A 161 -12.14 13.67 -24.09
C ASN A 161 -10.72 13.53 -23.49
N VAL A 162 -10.61 12.81 -22.38
CA VAL A 162 -9.31 12.49 -21.78
C VAL A 162 -8.55 11.55 -22.73
N GLN A 163 -7.48 12.07 -23.31
CA GLN A 163 -6.64 11.35 -24.27
C GLN A 163 -5.27 11.03 -23.67
N ILE A 164 -4.83 9.80 -23.91
CA ILE A 164 -3.52 9.30 -23.49
C ILE A 164 -2.59 9.33 -24.70
N ARG A 165 -1.48 10.06 -24.59
CA ARG A 165 -0.38 10.04 -25.56
C ARG A 165 0.88 9.51 -24.89
N GLN A 166 1.32 8.33 -25.32
CA GLN A 166 2.58 7.77 -24.83
C GLN A 166 3.76 8.54 -25.44
N GLN A 167 4.66 9.00 -24.58
CA GLN A 167 5.89 9.67 -24.99
C GLN A 167 7.10 8.72 -24.88
N LYS A 168 8.26 9.16 -25.37
CA LYS A 168 9.54 8.46 -25.18
C LYS A 168 9.77 8.23 -23.66
N ASN A 169 10.37 7.09 -23.30
CA ASN A 169 10.68 6.67 -21.92
C ASN A 169 9.49 6.17 -21.04
N ASN A 170 8.39 5.70 -21.63
CA ASN A 170 7.17 5.26 -20.91
C ASN A 170 6.51 6.35 -20.06
N LEU A 171 6.77 7.62 -20.41
CA LEU A 171 6.04 8.76 -19.89
C LEU A 171 4.67 8.83 -20.57
N VAL A 172 3.66 9.26 -19.84
CA VAL A 172 2.32 9.47 -20.38
C VAL A 172 1.96 10.93 -20.32
N PHE A 173 1.62 11.48 -21.47
CA PHE A 173 1.06 12.80 -21.61
C PHE A 173 -0.45 12.70 -21.77
N LEU A 174 -1.16 13.33 -20.84
CA LEU A 174 -2.61 13.40 -20.82
C LEU A 174 -3.06 14.77 -21.29
N THR A 175 -4.06 14.79 -22.16
CA THR A 175 -4.74 16.02 -22.59
C THR A 175 -6.24 15.86 -22.43
N TRP A 176 -6.90 16.94 -22.05
CA TRP A 176 -8.36 17.04 -22.01
C TRP A 176 -8.78 18.44 -22.46
N TYR A 177 -10.06 18.64 -22.72
CA TYR A 177 -10.61 19.97 -22.94
C TYR A 177 -11.85 20.19 -22.09
N ASN A 178 -12.11 21.44 -21.75
CA ASN A 178 -13.38 21.85 -21.15
C ASN A 178 -14.32 22.18 -22.31
N SER A 179 -15.47 21.51 -22.42
CA SER A 179 -16.40 21.76 -23.53
C SER A 179 -16.84 23.23 -23.53
N LYS A 180 -16.60 23.95 -24.64
CA LYS A 180 -16.93 25.37 -24.93
C LYS A 180 -16.45 26.45 -23.93
N ALA A 181 -15.98 26.09 -22.73
CA ALA A 181 -15.58 27.04 -21.67
C ALA A 181 -14.23 27.72 -21.88
N GLN A 182 -13.42 27.27 -22.85
CA GLN A 182 -12.15 27.95 -23.16
C GLN A 182 -12.35 29.38 -23.74
N ARG A 183 -13.58 29.75 -24.12
CA ARG A 183 -13.97 31.14 -24.47
C ARG A 183 -14.69 31.89 -23.32
N ILE A 184 -14.96 31.22 -22.20
CA ILE A 184 -15.83 31.73 -21.12
C ILE A 184 -15.03 31.99 -19.83
N ASP A 185 -13.83 31.41 -19.67
CA ASP A 185 -12.96 31.59 -18.50
C ASP A 185 -12.52 33.06 -18.26
N GLU A 186 -12.47 33.89 -19.31
CA GLU A 186 -12.12 35.31 -19.17
C GLU A 186 -13.33 36.20 -18.80
N SER A 187 -14.57 35.75 -19.04
CA SER A 187 -15.77 36.56 -18.81
C SER A 187 -16.61 36.13 -17.59
N THR A 188 -16.47 34.91 -17.08
CA THR A 188 -17.30 34.38 -15.97
C THR A 188 -16.67 34.43 -14.57
N GLY A 189 -15.43 34.91 -14.43
CA GLY A 189 -14.84 35.14 -13.11
C GLY A 189 -14.53 33.87 -12.29
N ILE A 190 -14.62 32.67 -12.87
CA ILE A 190 -14.27 31.40 -12.21
C ILE A 190 -12.74 31.31 -12.08
N LYS A 191 -12.20 31.80 -10.98
CA LYS A 191 -10.76 31.81 -10.69
C LYS A 191 -10.33 30.55 -9.93
N GLY A 192 -9.09 30.13 -10.15
CA GLY A 192 -8.41 29.13 -9.32
C GLY A 192 -8.74 27.66 -9.61
N VAL A 193 -9.12 27.30 -10.84
CA VAL A 193 -9.39 25.89 -11.18
C VAL A 193 -8.10 25.05 -11.15
N ARG A 194 -8.13 23.93 -10.43
CA ARG A 194 -7.14 22.85 -10.51
C ARG A 194 -7.80 21.58 -11.07
N TYR A 195 -7.01 20.78 -11.76
CA TYR A 195 -7.41 19.52 -12.36
C TYR A 195 -6.80 18.36 -11.57
N LEU A 196 -7.66 17.55 -10.97
CA LEU A 196 -7.27 16.34 -10.26
C LEU A 196 -7.29 15.17 -11.24
N VAL A 197 -6.14 14.57 -11.46
CA VAL A 197 -5.98 13.41 -12.33
C VAL A 197 -5.89 12.16 -11.48
N GLU A 198 -6.85 11.26 -11.67
CA GLU A 198 -6.84 9.93 -11.06
C GLU A 198 -6.48 8.87 -12.08
N GLU A 199 -5.88 7.80 -11.58
CA GLU A 199 -5.42 6.64 -12.33
C GLU A 199 -5.98 5.38 -11.68
N ARG A 200 -6.34 4.39 -12.52
CA ARG A 200 -6.53 3.01 -12.07
C ARG A 200 -5.85 2.06 -13.04
N HIS A 201 -5.44 0.91 -12.52
CA HIS A 201 -4.74 -0.09 -13.30
C HIS A 201 -5.17 -1.52 -13.03
N LEU A 202 -4.87 -2.38 -14.01
CA LEU A 202 -5.09 -3.81 -13.93
C LEU A 202 -3.88 -4.56 -14.49
N LEU A 203 -3.27 -5.41 -13.67
CA LEU A 203 -2.26 -6.36 -14.14
C LEU A 203 -2.91 -7.48 -14.96
N GLY A 204 -2.51 -7.63 -16.22
CA GLY A 204 -2.90 -8.80 -16.99
C GLY A 204 -2.92 -8.61 -18.51
N PRO A 205 -3.05 -9.72 -19.25
CA PRO A 205 -3.03 -9.69 -20.71
C PRO A 205 -4.29 -9.08 -21.32
N ARG A 206 -5.43 -9.13 -20.62
CA ARG A 206 -6.75 -8.66 -21.06
C ARG A 206 -7.31 -7.63 -20.08
N TYR A 207 -7.97 -6.61 -20.62
CA TYR A 207 -8.67 -5.60 -19.82
C TYR A 207 -9.99 -6.18 -19.28
N LEU A 208 -10.26 -5.93 -18.00
CA LEU A 208 -11.55 -6.23 -17.38
C LEU A 208 -11.81 -5.20 -16.28
N GLU A 209 -12.79 -4.33 -16.50
CA GLU A 209 -13.05 -3.18 -15.63
C GLU A 209 -13.35 -3.56 -14.18
N SER A 210 -14.10 -4.65 -13.96
CA SER A 210 -14.46 -5.14 -12.62
C SER A 210 -13.25 -5.59 -11.78
N ARG A 211 -12.08 -5.75 -12.40
CA ARG A 211 -10.84 -6.13 -11.72
C ARG A 211 -9.82 -4.99 -11.63
N SER A 212 -10.14 -3.82 -12.17
CA SER A 212 -9.28 -2.65 -12.05
C SER A 212 -9.09 -2.26 -10.59
N SER A 213 -7.94 -1.69 -10.26
CA SER A 213 -7.69 -1.11 -8.95
C SER A 213 -8.72 -0.02 -8.64
N PRO A 214 -8.88 0.36 -7.37
CA PRO A 214 -9.48 1.63 -7.01
C PRO A 214 -8.79 2.79 -7.74
N TRP A 215 -9.52 3.87 -7.92
CA TRP A 215 -8.96 5.12 -8.42
C TRP A 215 -8.00 5.71 -7.38
N ILE A 216 -6.85 6.18 -7.85
CA ILE A 216 -5.85 6.84 -7.02
C ILE A 216 -5.43 8.15 -7.66
N VAL A 217 -5.25 9.19 -6.84
CA VAL A 217 -4.74 10.48 -7.31
C VAL A 217 -3.31 10.32 -7.80
N ARG A 218 -3.07 10.75 -9.04
CA ARG A 218 -1.77 10.65 -9.69
C ARG A 218 -1.09 11.98 -9.93
N HIS A 219 -1.89 13.02 -10.19
CA HIS A 219 -1.36 14.33 -10.51
C HIS A 219 -2.39 15.43 -10.26
N VAL A 220 -1.90 16.64 -10.01
CA VAL A 220 -2.70 17.86 -10.00
C VAL A 220 -2.09 18.83 -10.98
N SER A 221 -2.91 19.36 -11.89
CA SER A 221 -2.49 20.34 -12.90
C SER A 221 -3.29 21.62 -12.78
N SER A 222 -2.66 22.76 -13.04
CA SER A 222 -3.37 24.03 -13.29
C SER A 222 -3.75 24.20 -14.76
N LYS A 223 -3.33 23.28 -15.63
CA LYS A 223 -3.52 23.35 -17.08
C LYS A 223 -4.40 22.19 -17.54
N SER A 224 -4.97 22.31 -18.74
CA SER A 224 -5.77 21.26 -19.39
C SER A 224 -4.97 20.06 -19.92
N HIS A 225 -3.78 19.83 -19.36
CA HIS A 225 -2.91 18.72 -19.68
C HIS A 225 -2.04 18.37 -18.47
N ALA A 226 -1.53 17.14 -18.46
CA ALA A 226 -0.61 16.66 -17.43
C ALA A 226 0.42 15.69 -18.03
N THR A 227 1.66 15.76 -17.55
CA THR A 227 2.68 14.76 -17.84
C THR A 227 2.87 13.89 -16.60
N ILE A 228 2.46 12.62 -16.69
CA ILE A 228 2.71 11.62 -15.66
C ILE A 228 4.18 11.20 -15.77
N ARG A 229 5.00 11.75 -14.86
CA ARG A 229 6.47 11.58 -14.86
C ARG A 229 6.93 10.22 -14.36
N GLU A 230 6.14 9.59 -13.52
CA GLU A 230 6.45 8.28 -12.98
C GLU A 230 6.17 7.18 -14.02
N ARG A 231 7.09 6.22 -14.09
CA ARG A 231 7.00 5.13 -15.06
C ARG A 231 5.80 4.25 -14.74
N LEU A 232 4.95 4.04 -15.73
CA LEU A 232 3.89 3.04 -15.65
C LEU A 232 4.48 1.63 -15.52
N LYS A 233 3.88 0.82 -14.67
CA LYS A 233 4.25 -0.59 -14.50
C LYS A 233 3.94 -1.37 -15.77
N THR A 234 4.92 -2.14 -16.24
CA THR A 234 4.82 -3.04 -17.40
C THR A 234 3.75 -4.13 -17.17
N GLY A 235 3.09 -4.59 -18.23
CA GLY A 235 2.05 -5.62 -18.17
C GLY A 235 0.72 -5.15 -17.57
N HIS A 236 0.54 -3.86 -17.35
CA HIS A 236 -0.69 -3.32 -16.80
C HIS A 236 -1.49 -2.55 -17.87
N TRP A 237 -2.81 -2.65 -17.74
CA TRP A 237 -3.78 -1.74 -18.32
C TRP A 237 -3.95 -0.53 -17.42
N TYR A 238 -4.13 0.64 -18.00
CA TYR A 238 -4.34 1.90 -17.30
C TYR A 238 -5.55 2.64 -17.85
N GLN A 239 -6.23 3.36 -16.97
CA GLN A 239 -7.20 4.40 -17.31
C GLN A 239 -6.99 5.62 -16.44
N PHE A 240 -7.38 6.76 -16.98
CA PHE A 240 -7.31 8.04 -16.30
C PHE A 240 -8.66 8.73 -16.35
N ARG A 241 -9.00 9.43 -15.28
CA ARG A 241 -10.14 10.35 -15.23
C ARG A 241 -9.70 11.67 -14.61
N VAL A 242 -10.39 12.75 -14.94
CA VAL A 242 -9.99 14.10 -14.51
C VAL A 242 -11.19 14.83 -13.93
N ALA A 243 -11.06 15.38 -12.73
CA ALA A 243 -12.02 16.31 -12.17
C ALA A 243 -11.45 17.73 -12.22
N ALA A 244 -12.28 18.71 -12.58
CA ALA A 244 -11.97 20.12 -12.39
C ALA A 244 -12.51 20.57 -11.03
N ILE A 245 -11.72 21.33 -10.27
CA ILE A 245 -12.02 21.68 -8.87
C ILE A 245 -11.65 23.14 -8.64
N ASN A 246 -12.54 23.91 -7.99
CA ASN A 246 -12.25 25.24 -7.48
C ASN A 246 -12.52 25.32 -5.96
N ALA A 247 -12.49 26.53 -5.38
CA ALA A 247 -12.74 26.73 -3.95
C ALA A 247 -14.17 26.32 -3.49
N ASN A 248 -15.14 26.27 -4.42
CA ASN A 248 -16.53 25.89 -4.14
C ASN A 248 -16.78 24.39 -4.29
N GLY A 249 -15.93 23.68 -5.06
CA GLY A 249 -15.96 22.23 -5.19
C GLY A 249 -15.79 21.77 -6.63
N SER A 250 -16.45 20.67 -6.98
CA SER A 250 -16.38 20.03 -8.29
C SER A 250 -17.75 19.54 -8.73
N ARG A 251 -17.97 19.46 -10.05
CA ARG A 251 -19.08 18.71 -10.65
C ARG A 251 -18.78 17.22 -10.80
N GLY A 252 -17.55 16.79 -10.54
CA GLY A 252 -17.12 15.40 -10.62
C GLY A 252 -16.04 15.12 -11.64
N TYR A 253 -15.74 13.83 -11.77
CA TYR A 253 -14.76 13.32 -12.72
C TYR A 253 -15.35 13.20 -14.12
N SER A 254 -14.49 13.36 -15.11
CA SER A 254 -14.76 13.00 -16.50
C SER A 254 -15.10 11.52 -16.64
N GLU A 255 -15.70 11.17 -17.78
CA GLU A 255 -15.66 9.79 -18.26
C GLU A 255 -14.21 9.28 -18.29
N PRO A 256 -13.97 8.02 -17.88
CA PRO A 256 -12.64 7.42 -17.98
C PRO A 256 -12.12 7.44 -19.41
N SER A 257 -10.80 7.65 -19.55
CA SER A 257 -10.13 7.48 -20.83
C SER A 257 -10.30 6.06 -21.37
N LYS A 258 -10.10 5.88 -22.68
CA LYS A 258 -9.96 4.54 -23.26
C LYS A 258 -8.83 3.79 -22.56
N PRO A 259 -9.02 2.49 -22.21
CA PRO A 259 -8.00 1.72 -21.52
C PRO A 259 -6.78 1.54 -22.42
N PHE A 260 -5.60 1.75 -21.85
CA PHE A 260 -4.32 1.66 -22.55
C PHE A 260 -3.43 0.60 -21.90
N LYS A 261 -2.85 -0.29 -22.70
CA LYS A 261 -1.96 -1.35 -22.21
C LYS A 261 -0.49 -0.96 -22.37
N THR A 262 0.27 -1.11 -21.30
CA THR A 262 1.73 -1.03 -21.35
C THR A 262 2.34 -2.25 -22.06
N LYS A 263 3.65 -2.20 -22.34
CA LYS A 263 4.38 -3.32 -22.94
C LYS A 263 4.17 -4.61 -22.14
N ASP A 264 4.21 -5.75 -22.82
CA ASP A 264 4.13 -7.03 -22.12
C ASP A 264 5.37 -7.27 -21.23
N PRO A 265 5.19 -7.93 -20.07
CA PRO A 265 6.25 -8.13 -19.11
C PRO A 265 7.27 -9.16 -19.60
N ARG A 266 8.53 -8.94 -19.26
CA ARG A 266 9.62 -9.89 -19.53
C ARG A 266 9.72 -10.91 -18.41
N ASN A 267 10.47 -11.96 -18.67
CA ASN A 267 10.86 -12.93 -17.65
C ASN A 267 11.58 -12.22 -16.49
N PRO A 268 11.33 -12.63 -15.22
CA PRO A 268 12.08 -12.13 -14.09
C PRO A 268 13.59 -12.32 -14.28
N LYS A 269 14.38 -11.43 -13.68
CA LYS A 269 15.82 -11.63 -13.58
C LYS A 269 16.13 -12.85 -12.71
N GLU A 270 17.33 -13.39 -12.85
CA GLU A 270 17.80 -14.49 -12.01
C GLU A 270 17.94 -14.04 -10.55
N PRO A 271 17.57 -14.89 -9.56
CA PRO A 271 17.87 -14.64 -8.15
C PRO A 271 19.37 -14.38 -7.95
N GLN A 272 19.73 -13.50 -7.01
CA GLN A 272 21.14 -13.16 -6.77
C GLN A 272 21.58 -13.57 -5.36
N ASN A 273 22.88 -13.44 -5.07
CA ASN A 273 23.47 -13.61 -3.73
C ASN A 273 23.14 -14.96 -3.06
N LEU A 274 23.34 -16.07 -3.78
CA LEU A 274 23.14 -17.41 -3.21
C LEU A 274 24.18 -17.67 -2.10
N THR A 275 23.69 -17.81 -0.87
CA THR A 275 24.52 -18.01 0.32
C THR A 275 24.03 -19.20 1.13
N LEU A 276 24.97 -19.86 1.82
CA LEU A 276 24.72 -21.01 2.67
C LEU A 276 25.05 -20.64 4.11
N SER A 277 24.25 -21.14 5.05
CA SER A 277 24.37 -20.84 6.48
C SER A 277 23.63 -21.88 7.31
N ASP A 278 23.85 -21.87 8.62
CA ASP A 278 23.13 -22.71 9.60
C ASP A 278 23.26 -24.21 9.27
N ALA A 279 24.46 -24.62 8.91
CA ALA A 279 24.76 -26.02 8.67
C ALA A 279 24.80 -26.80 9.99
N ARG A 280 24.07 -27.91 10.06
CA ARG A 280 24.01 -28.77 11.25
C ARG A 280 23.71 -30.22 10.89
N LEU A 281 24.23 -31.13 11.71
CA LEU A 281 23.83 -32.54 11.65
C LEU A 281 22.62 -32.79 12.54
N VAL A 282 21.64 -33.50 12.00
CA VAL A 282 20.48 -34.01 12.74
C VAL A 282 20.34 -35.47 12.32
N ASP A 283 20.47 -36.39 13.27
CA ASP A 283 20.39 -37.84 13.04
C ASP A 283 21.35 -38.34 11.94
N GLY A 284 22.59 -37.84 11.96
CA GLY A 284 23.61 -38.21 10.96
C GLY A 284 23.39 -37.65 9.55
N LYS A 285 22.32 -36.87 9.33
CA LYS A 285 22.05 -36.20 8.05
C LYS A 285 22.28 -34.70 8.16
N LEU A 286 22.79 -34.12 7.08
CA LEU A 286 23.07 -32.70 7.02
C LEU A 286 21.80 -31.89 6.72
N ARG A 287 21.62 -30.81 7.48
CA ARG A 287 20.68 -29.72 7.20
C ARG A 287 21.47 -28.44 6.98
N ILE A 288 21.09 -27.65 5.98
CA ILE A 288 21.74 -26.37 5.68
C ILE A 288 20.74 -25.40 5.06
N THR A 289 20.85 -24.12 5.37
CA THR A 289 19.94 -23.08 4.85
C THR A 289 20.55 -22.39 3.64
N LEU A 290 19.85 -22.49 2.50
CA LEU A 290 20.13 -21.74 1.28
C LEU A 290 19.34 -20.43 1.29
N ARG A 291 20.03 -19.30 1.11
CA ARG A 291 19.44 -17.95 1.03
C ARG A 291 19.74 -17.32 -0.33
N TRP A 292 18.87 -16.45 -0.80
CA TRP A 292 19.00 -15.68 -2.03
C TRP A 292 18.39 -14.28 -1.86
N SER A 293 18.61 -13.39 -2.82
CA SER A 293 17.93 -12.11 -2.93
C SER A 293 16.82 -12.14 -4.00
N LYS A 294 15.71 -11.42 -3.74
CA LYS A 294 14.58 -11.30 -4.67
C LYS A 294 15.08 -10.60 -5.95
N PRO A 295 14.87 -11.20 -7.14
CA PRO A 295 15.29 -10.57 -8.38
C PRO A 295 14.35 -9.44 -8.81
N ALA A 296 14.88 -8.54 -9.64
CA ALA A 296 14.07 -7.56 -10.35
C ALA A 296 13.09 -8.27 -11.31
N SER A 297 11.85 -7.80 -11.35
CA SER A 297 10.82 -8.34 -12.23
C SER A 297 9.82 -7.26 -12.64
N ASP A 298 9.34 -7.34 -13.88
CA ASP A 298 8.30 -6.45 -14.42
C ASP A 298 6.92 -6.73 -13.76
N VAL A 299 6.72 -7.93 -13.20
CA VAL A 299 5.49 -8.37 -12.51
C VAL A 299 5.83 -9.04 -11.18
N PRO A 300 4.91 -9.08 -10.20
CA PRO A 300 5.20 -9.68 -8.89
C PRO A 300 5.61 -11.15 -8.99
N ILE A 301 6.73 -11.50 -8.35
CA ILE A 301 7.12 -12.90 -8.15
C ILE A 301 6.02 -13.61 -7.37
N THR A 302 5.62 -14.78 -7.86
CA THR A 302 4.59 -15.61 -7.23
C THR A 302 5.22 -16.63 -6.29
N PHE A 303 6.29 -17.27 -6.72
CA PHE A 303 7.06 -18.23 -5.93
C PHE A 303 8.46 -18.45 -6.52
N TYR A 304 9.31 -19.12 -5.75
CA TYR A 304 10.60 -19.64 -6.15
C TYR A 304 10.55 -21.17 -6.25
N LYS A 305 11.30 -21.74 -7.19
CA LYS A 305 11.61 -23.17 -7.21
C LYS A 305 13.06 -23.35 -6.77
N VAL A 306 13.27 -24.06 -5.68
CA VAL A 306 14.59 -24.45 -5.19
C VAL A 306 14.85 -25.88 -5.63
N PHE A 307 15.99 -26.13 -6.26
CA PHE A 307 16.47 -27.45 -6.68
C PHE A 307 17.77 -27.78 -5.96
N TRP A 308 17.96 -29.03 -5.60
CA TRP A 308 19.26 -29.54 -5.17
C TRP A 308 19.45 -30.92 -5.76
N SER A 309 20.61 -31.16 -6.36
CA SER A 309 20.91 -32.42 -7.01
C SER A 309 22.30 -32.91 -6.68
N ARG A 310 22.51 -34.23 -6.72
CA ARG A 310 23.83 -34.85 -6.60
C ARG A 310 24.01 -35.94 -7.65
N LEU A 311 25.25 -36.22 -8.01
CA LEU A 311 25.59 -37.40 -8.79
C LEU A 311 25.54 -38.63 -7.88
N VAL A 312 25.04 -39.73 -8.42
CA VAL A 312 25.01 -41.06 -7.81
C VAL A 312 25.64 -42.01 -8.81
N HIS A 313 26.72 -42.68 -8.42
CA HIS A 313 27.39 -43.65 -9.27
C HIS A 313 26.65 -44.99 -9.18
N GLY A 314 26.18 -45.49 -10.32
CA GLY A 314 25.56 -46.80 -10.43
C GLY A 314 26.57 -47.86 -10.89
N PRO A 315 26.22 -49.15 -10.82
CA PRO A 315 27.10 -50.24 -11.28
C PRO A 315 27.42 -50.18 -12.78
N THR A 316 26.50 -49.62 -13.57
CA THR A 316 26.61 -49.55 -15.04
C THR A 316 26.59 -48.13 -15.58
N ASN A 317 25.93 -47.18 -14.91
CA ASN A 317 25.78 -45.79 -15.35
C ASN A 317 25.67 -44.84 -14.15
N ASP A 318 26.18 -43.63 -14.31
CA ASP A 318 25.98 -42.54 -13.35
C ASP A 318 24.61 -41.89 -13.55
N SER A 319 23.96 -41.50 -12.45
CA SER A 319 22.64 -40.87 -12.44
C SER A 319 22.63 -39.60 -11.58
N ILE A 320 21.83 -38.61 -11.96
CA ILE A 320 21.67 -37.38 -11.17
C ILE A 320 20.36 -37.46 -10.38
N LEU A 321 20.49 -37.50 -9.05
CA LEU A 321 19.34 -37.45 -8.16
C LEU A 321 18.94 -35.98 -7.95
N VAL A 322 17.75 -35.59 -8.41
CA VAL A 322 17.26 -34.20 -8.36
C VAL A 322 16.06 -34.08 -7.43
N TYR A 323 16.16 -33.16 -6.48
CA TYR A 323 15.07 -32.76 -5.61
C TYR A 323 14.67 -31.33 -5.89
N HIS A 324 13.41 -30.99 -5.61
CA HIS A 324 12.95 -29.62 -5.71
C HIS A 324 11.82 -29.30 -4.72
N ARG A 325 11.70 -28.02 -4.37
CA ARG A 325 10.60 -27.48 -3.55
C ARG A 325 10.17 -26.10 -4.05
N THR A 326 8.88 -25.85 -3.90
CA THR A 326 8.28 -24.53 -4.14
C THR A 326 8.32 -23.73 -2.85
N VAL A 327 8.85 -22.51 -2.93
CA VAL A 327 8.97 -21.56 -1.82
C VAL A 327 8.18 -20.31 -2.19
N LEU A 328 7.26 -19.89 -1.33
CA LEU A 328 6.40 -18.74 -1.60
C LEU A 328 7.21 -17.42 -1.71
N LYS A 329 6.66 -16.43 -2.42
CA LYS A 329 7.30 -15.14 -2.72
C LYS A 329 7.77 -14.33 -1.50
N ASP A 330 7.20 -14.60 -0.34
CA ASP A 330 7.53 -13.95 0.93
C ASP A 330 8.86 -14.45 1.51
N LYS A 331 9.29 -15.67 1.14
CA LYS A 331 10.52 -16.29 1.62
C LYS A 331 11.64 -16.21 0.59
N THR A 332 12.82 -15.81 1.05
CA THR A 332 14.05 -15.78 0.24
C THR A 332 15.12 -16.72 0.79
N CYS A 333 14.68 -17.76 1.49
CA CYS A 333 15.53 -18.87 1.91
C CYS A 333 14.75 -20.17 2.09
N TYR A 334 15.49 -21.25 2.15
CA TYR A 334 14.95 -22.60 2.32
C TYR A 334 15.98 -23.49 3.05
N GLU A 335 15.52 -24.23 4.06
CA GLU A 335 16.33 -25.23 4.77
C GLU A 335 16.31 -26.54 3.95
N LEU A 336 17.45 -26.86 3.36
CA LEU A 336 17.70 -28.15 2.73
C LEU A 336 17.90 -29.19 3.84
N LYS A 337 17.18 -30.30 3.77
CA LYS A 337 17.17 -31.36 4.79
C LYS A 337 17.60 -32.68 4.20
N ASN A 338 18.05 -33.58 5.06
CA ASN A 338 18.37 -34.97 4.74
C ASN A 338 19.47 -35.11 3.68
N LEU A 339 20.42 -34.17 3.64
CA LEU A 339 21.58 -34.23 2.75
C LEU A 339 22.57 -35.27 3.27
N GLU A 340 23.08 -36.10 2.38
CA GLU A 340 24.21 -36.99 2.65
C GLU A 340 25.53 -36.21 2.71
N LEU A 341 26.42 -36.68 3.59
CA LEU A 341 27.79 -36.17 3.73
C LEU A 341 28.70 -36.70 2.63
N ARG A 342 29.84 -36.04 2.43
CA ARG A 342 30.86 -36.37 1.42
C ARG A 342 30.32 -36.43 -0.02
N CYS A 343 29.24 -35.72 -0.27
CA CYS A 343 28.61 -35.53 -1.57
C CYS A 343 28.76 -34.08 -2.04
N GLN A 344 28.93 -33.90 -3.35
CA GLN A 344 28.81 -32.60 -4.02
C GLN A 344 27.37 -32.38 -4.49
N TYR A 345 26.78 -31.26 -4.09
CA TYR A 345 25.45 -30.84 -4.49
C TYR A 345 25.50 -29.67 -5.45
N PHE A 346 24.62 -29.69 -6.44
CA PHE A 346 24.31 -28.55 -7.28
C PHE A 346 22.98 -27.94 -6.84
N LEU A 347 23.05 -26.76 -6.25
CA LEU A 347 21.90 -26.03 -5.72
C LEU A 347 21.45 -25.00 -6.75
N GLN A 348 20.16 -24.90 -7.02
CA GLN A 348 19.61 -23.92 -7.94
C GLN A 348 18.37 -23.24 -7.41
N VAL A 349 18.17 -21.97 -7.74
CA VAL A 349 16.94 -21.22 -7.42
C VAL A 349 16.41 -20.56 -8.69
N GLN A 350 15.12 -20.73 -8.95
CA GLN A 350 14.41 -20.12 -10.08
C GLN A 350 13.25 -19.26 -9.57
N ALA A 351 13.19 -18.00 -9.98
CA ALA A 351 12.04 -17.16 -9.70
C ALA A 351 10.94 -17.38 -10.75
N VAL A 352 9.68 -17.43 -10.29
CA VAL A 352 8.51 -17.63 -11.13
C VAL A 352 7.50 -16.53 -10.87
N ALA A 353 7.08 -15.84 -11.93
CA ALA A 353 5.96 -14.89 -11.89
C ALA A 353 4.82 -15.36 -12.77
N LEU A 354 3.59 -15.00 -12.41
CA LEU A 354 2.39 -15.30 -13.17
C LEU A 354 1.87 -14.04 -13.86
N TYR A 355 1.57 -14.17 -15.15
CA TYR A 355 0.95 -13.11 -15.95
C TYR A 355 -0.22 -13.68 -16.75
N GLY A 356 -1.43 -13.42 -16.25
CA GLY A 356 -2.63 -14.14 -16.72
C GLY A 356 -2.49 -15.64 -16.45
N GLY A 357 -2.52 -16.46 -17.51
CA GLY A 357 -2.27 -17.91 -17.43
C GLY A 357 -0.82 -18.33 -17.68
N ARG A 358 0.09 -17.39 -17.99
CA ARG A 358 1.47 -17.72 -18.39
C ARG A 358 2.42 -17.66 -17.19
N ARG A 359 3.33 -18.62 -17.12
CA ARG A 359 4.46 -18.63 -16.17
C ARG A 359 5.66 -17.96 -16.82
N LEU A 360 6.12 -16.87 -16.24
CA LEU A 360 7.36 -16.19 -16.60
C LEU A 360 8.46 -16.70 -15.69
N LEU A 361 9.46 -17.36 -16.28
CA LEU A 361 10.51 -18.07 -15.56
C LEU A 361 11.83 -17.32 -15.68
N SER A 362 12.51 -17.07 -14.56
CA SER A 362 13.89 -16.60 -14.60
C SER A 362 14.84 -17.70 -15.09
N ARG A 363 16.07 -17.30 -15.43
CA ARG A 363 17.20 -18.24 -15.41
C ARG A 363 17.39 -18.78 -13.99
N LYS A 364 17.99 -19.96 -13.87
CA LYS A 364 18.30 -20.58 -12.59
C LYS A 364 19.62 -20.00 -12.07
N ALA A 365 19.60 -19.38 -10.90
CA ALA A 365 20.82 -19.07 -10.18
C ALA A 365 21.35 -20.36 -9.54
N SER A 366 22.67 -20.58 -9.58
CA SER A 366 23.27 -21.84 -9.12
C SER A 366 24.39 -21.63 -8.10
N LYS A 367 24.61 -22.64 -7.26
CA LYS A 367 25.73 -22.73 -6.33
C LYS A 367 26.12 -24.19 -6.13
N VAL A 368 27.41 -24.49 -6.25
CA VAL A 368 27.95 -25.80 -5.90
C VAL A 368 28.22 -25.82 -4.40
N PHE A 369 27.86 -26.92 -3.75
CA PHE A 369 28.08 -27.13 -2.33
C PHE A 369 28.72 -28.49 -2.08
N ASN A 370 29.92 -28.50 -1.50
CA ASN A 370 30.55 -29.72 -1.02
C ASN A 370 30.16 -29.96 0.44
N SER A 371 29.47 -31.06 0.71
CA SER A 371 29.02 -31.39 2.07
C SER A 371 30.16 -31.80 3.00
N THR A 372 31.38 -32.04 2.52
CA THR A 372 32.55 -32.24 3.37
C THR A 372 32.92 -30.96 4.12
N ASP A 373 32.70 -29.79 3.50
CA ASP A 373 33.10 -28.48 4.03
C ASP A 373 31.97 -27.80 4.84
N TYR A 374 30.95 -28.57 5.26
CA TYR A 374 29.74 -28.02 5.86
C TYR A 374 30.03 -27.20 7.14
N MET A 375 31.10 -27.54 7.86
CA MET A 375 31.51 -26.84 9.10
C MET A 375 31.80 -25.35 8.87
N ALA A 376 32.29 -24.96 7.68
CA ALA A 376 32.50 -23.56 7.33
C ALA A 376 31.19 -22.74 7.37
N TYR A 377 30.04 -23.41 7.28
CA TYR A 377 28.71 -22.80 7.29
C TYR A 377 27.95 -23.01 8.60
N ALA A 378 28.55 -23.66 9.60
CA ALA A 378 27.96 -23.85 10.93
C ALA A 378 27.98 -22.54 11.73
N ASP A 379 29.07 -21.75 11.66
CA ASP A 379 29.32 -20.58 12.50
C ASP A 379 29.11 -19.21 11.82
N LEU A 380 28.71 -19.18 10.53
CA LEU A 380 28.52 -17.96 9.73
C LEU A 380 27.34 -17.03 10.17
N GLY A 381 26.89 -17.16 11.42
CA GLY A 381 26.26 -16.08 12.15
C GLY A 381 24.99 -16.49 12.87
N ARG A 382 24.89 -16.06 14.14
CA ARG A 382 23.65 -15.86 14.92
C ARG A 382 22.64 -14.90 14.27
N ARG A 383 22.72 -14.65 12.95
CA ARG A 383 21.70 -13.95 12.16
C ARG A 383 20.56 -14.92 11.91
N SER A 384 19.61 -14.93 12.84
CA SER A 384 18.33 -15.65 12.81
C SER A 384 18.29 -16.99 12.09
N ARG A 385 18.16 -18.03 12.91
CA ARG A 385 17.88 -19.41 12.50
C ARG A 385 16.59 -19.58 11.69
N ARG A 386 15.78 -18.52 11.49
CA ARG A 386 14.54 -18.59 10.73
C ARG A 386 14.62 -17.82 9.44
N CYS A 387 13.89 -18.33 8.45
CA CYS A 387 13.56 -17.65 7.20
C CYS A 387 12.58 -16.48 7.37
N GLU A 388 12.68 -15.76 8.48
CA GLU A 388 11.88 -14.57 8.77
C GLU A 388 12.59 -13.35 8.17
N ARG A 389 11.81 -12.49 7.50
CA ARG A 389 12.31 -11.22 7.00
C ARG A 389 12.63 -10.32 8.18
N TYR A 390 13.88 -9.91 8.29
CA TYR A 390 14.26 -8.79 9.14
C TYR A 390 13.98 -7.50 8.38
N HIS A 391 13.10 -6.66 8.92
CA HIS A 391 13.09 -5.25 8.53
C HIS A 391 14.14 -4.53 9.40
N GLY A 392 15.29 -4.22 8.80
CA GLY A 392 16.12 -3.12 9.29
C GLY A 392 15.34 -1.82 9.13
N ASP A 393 15.66 -0.81 9.94
CA ASP A 393 15.02 0.52 9.94
C ASP A 393 13.75 0.66 10.78
N LEU A 394 13.63 -0.20 11.79
CA LEU A 394 12.70 0.03 12.90
C LEU A 394 13.28 1.07 13.85
N HIS A 395 12.65 2.23 13.93
CA HIS A 395 13.09 3.33 14.77
C HIS A 395 12.03 3.69 15.83
N LEU A 396 12.51 3.98 17.04
CA LEU A 396 11.71 4.54 18.10
C LEU A 396 11.63 6.06 17.89
N ARG A 397 10.47 6.55 17.44
CA ARG A 397 10.27 7.96 17.14
C ARG A 397 9.96 8.78 18.39
N ARG A 398 9.24 8.19 19.35
CA ARG A 398 8.91 8.84 20.63
C ARG A 398 8.68 7.80 21.72
N MET A 399 9.15 8.10 22.93
CA MET A 399 8.81 7.38 24.16
C MET A 399 8.36 8.41 25.19
N THR A 400 7.13 8.28 25.67
CA THR A 400 6.55 9.13 26.71
C THR A 400 6.18 8.26 27.90
N CYS A 401 6.62 8.64 29.09
CA CYS A 401 6.34 7.93 30.33
C CYS A 401 5.52 8.84 31.24
N HIS A 402 4.30 8.42 31.59
CA HIS A 402 3.45 9.11 32.56
C HIS A 402 2.83 8.09 33.52
N CYS A 403 2.98 8.33 34.82
CA CYS A 403 2.33 7.56 35.89
C CYS A 403 2.50 6.03 35.81
N GLY A 404 3.69 5.55 35.39
CA GLY A 404 3.99 4.12 35.28
C GLY A 404 3.60 3.50 33.94
N GLU A 405 2.93 4.24 33.06
CA GLU A 405 2.57 3.80 31.72
C GLU A 405 3.56 4.37 30.69
N VAL A 406 4.16 3.49 29.89
CA VAL A 406 5.11 3.86 28.83
C VAL A 406 4.39 3.74 27.48
N LYS A 407 4.21 4.87 26.80
CA LYS A 407 3.71 4.92 25.42
C LYS A 407 4.88 5.12 24.46
N VAL A 408 4.98 4.21 23.48
CA VAL A 408 6.06 4.21 22.48
C VAL A 408 5.47 4.32 21.08
N ARG A 409 6.03 5.19 20.24
CA ARG A 409 5.70 5.28 18.82
C ARG A 409 6.84 4.70 18.00
N LEU A 410 6.57 3.57 17.36
CA LEU A 410 7.49 2.86 16.48
C LEU A 410 7.19 3.21 15.03
N VAL A 411 8.23 3.34 14.21
CA VAL A 411 8.11 3.64 12.78
C VAL A 411 9.11 2.77 12.02
N TRP A 412 8.66 2.20 10.91
CA TRP A 412 9.50 1.48 9.96
C TRP A 412 8.97 1.70 8.53
N PRO A 413 9.81 1.54 7.49
CA PRO A 413 9.36 1.65 6.11
C PRO A 413 8.27 0.62 5.80
N MET A 414 7.14 1.08 5.26
CA MET A 414 6.02 0.19 4.93
C MET A 414 6.38 -0.66 3.71
N ASN A 415 6.34 -1.98 3.87
CA ASN A 415 6.43 -2.91 2.76
C ASN A 415 5.02 -3.25 2.28
N HIS A 416 4.62 -2.70 1.12
CA HIS A 416 3.30 -2.94 0.51
C HIS A 416 3.04 -4.42 0.15
N ASP A 417 4.05 -5.29 0.18
CA ASP A 417 3.91 -6.74 -0.03
C ASP A 417 3.51 -7.51 1.25
N VAL A 418 3.43 -6.85 2.42
CA VAL A 418 3.22 -7.49 3.74
C VAL A 418 1.87 -7.06 4.33
N LYS A 419 1.05 -8.03 4.76
CA LYS A 419 -0.28 -7.79 5.33
C LYS A 419 -0.25 -7.44 6.82
N ALA A 420 0.72 -7.96 7.58
CA ALA A 420 0.83 -7.74 9.02
C ALA A 420 2.28 -7.79 9.50
N TYR A 421 2.56 -7.05 10.57
CA TYR A 421 3.85 -7.00 11.25
C TYR A 421 3.67 -7.45 12.70
N ASN A 422 4.57 -8.28 13.20
CA ASN A 422 4.66 -8.67 14.59
C ASN A 422 5.84 -7.92 15.23
N VAL A 423 5.57 -7.13 16.26
CA VAL A 423 6.56 -6.30 16.94
C VAL A 423 6.94 -6.96 18.27
N SER A 424 8.23 -7.14 18.53
CA SER A 424 8.73 -7.70 19.79
C SER A 424 9.72 -6.76 20.49
N TRP A 425 9.60 -6.67 21.81
CA TRP A 425 10.48 -5.87 22.67
C TRP A 425 10.83 -6.64 23.93
N ARG A 426 11.93 -6.27 24.58
CA ARG A 426 12.33 -6.83 25.87
C ARG A 426 12.88 -5.73 26.78
N GLU A 427 12.75 -5.93 28.08
CA GLU A 427 13.43 -5.08 29.05
C GLU A 427 14.94 -5.34 28.98
N ALA A 428 15.75 -4.28 29.05
CA ALA A 428 17.21 -4.43 29.07
C ALA A 428 17.84 -3.46 30.06
N SER A 429 18.65 -4.00 30.97
CA SER A 429 19.46 -3.23 31.92
C SER A 429 20.74 -2.73 31.23
N CYS A 430 21.01 -1.42 31.32
CA CYS A 430 22.28 -0.84 30.89
C CYS A 430 23.26 -0.78 32.06
N SER A 431 24.52 -1.21 31.85
CA SER A 431 25.62 -0.93 32.77
C SER A 431 25.98 0.56 32.67
N ALA A 432 25.64 1.34 33.70
CA ALA A 432 25.98 2.76 33.77
C ALA A 432 27.51 2.92 33.86
N SER A 433 28.17 3.34 32.78
CA SER A 433 29.53 3.86 32.86
C SER A 433 29.47 5.32 33.35
N LYS A 434 29.91 5.49 34.60
CA LYS A 434 30.34 6.74 35.29
C LYS A 434 29.87 8.07 34.70
N GLU A 435 28.77 8.59 35.26
CA GLU A 435 28.61 10.03 35.49
C GLU A 435 27.81 10.25 36.79
N LYS A 436 28.24 11.23 37.58
CA LYS A 436 28.03 11.37 39.03
C LYS A 436 26.58 11.66 39.45
N LEU A 437 26.29 11.25 40.69
CA LEU A 437 25.07 11.43 41.50
C LEU A 437 24.31 12.74 41.25
N ILE A 438 22.99 12.67 40.96
CA ILE A 438 21.89 13.23 41.78
C ILE A 438 20.60 12.39 41.56
N SER A 439 19.99 11.96 42.67
CA SER A 439 18.69 11.26 42.84
C SER A 439 18.55 9.82 42.30
N ARG A 440 18.37 8.88 43.23
CA ARG A 440 18.01 7.48 43.00
C ARG A 440 16.59 7.36 42.44
N ARG A 441 16.46 7.24 41.12
CA ARG A 441 15.45 6.38 40.50
C ARG A 441 16.19 5.39 39.61
N LYS A 442 16.04 4.09 39.88
CA LYS A 442 16.46 3.04 38.91
C LYS A 442 15.75 3.36 37.60
N LYS A 443 16.47 3.92 36.62
CA LYS A 443 15.95 4.11 35.27
C LYS A 443 15.90 2.73 34.62
N THR A 444 14.73 2.13 34.60
CA THR A 444 14.43 0.99 33.72
C THR A 444 14.40 1.52 32.29
N TRP A 445 15.24 0.96 31.44
CA TRP A 445 15.25 1.25 30.01
C TRP A 445 14.71 0.04 29.27
N TRP A 446 13.82 0.29 28.32
CA TRP A 446 13.29 -0.76 27.45
C TRP A 446 14.10 -0.75 26.16
N LYS A 447 14.63 -1.91 25.76
CA LYS A 447 15.34 -2.03 24.48
C LYS A 447 14.44 -2.76 23.50
N LEU A 448 14.03 -2.04 22.46
CA LEU A 448 13.30 -2.64 21.36
C LEU A 448 14.21 -3.67 20.67
N VAL A 449 13.69 -4.88 20.46
CA VAL A 449 14.53 -6.00 20.00
C VAL A 449 14.33 -6.17 18.51
N GLN A 450 13.12 -6.46 18.03
CA GLN A 450 12.88 -6.90 16.64
C GLN A 450 11.44 -6.63 16.16
N VAL A 451 11.26 -6.32 14.87
CA VAL A 451 9.97 -6.45 14.16
C VAL A 451 10.08 -7.57 13.13
N TYR A 452 9.15 -8.50 13.22
CA TYR A 452 8.95 -9.58 12.27
C TYR A 452 7.78 -9.25 11.36
N THR A 453 7.79 -9.80 10.16
CA THR A 453 6.60 -9.82 9.30
C THR A 453 5.88 -11.14 9.52
N GLN A 454 4.58 -11.12 9.79
CA GLN A 454 3.80 -12.34 9.92
C GLN A 454 3.07 -12.58 8.58
N SER A 455 3.44 -13.65 7.88
CA SER A 455 2.68 -14.14 6.72
C SER A 455 1.76 -15.26 7.17
N SER A 456 0.45 -15.01 7.11
CA SER A 456 -0.59 -16.03 7.10
C SER A 456 -0.61 -16.75 5.76
#